data_AF-A0A8C3HLF4-F1
#
_entry.id   AF-A0A8C3HLF4-F1
#
_cell.length_a   1.000
_cell.length_b   1.000
_cell.length_c   1.000
_cell.angle_alpha   90.00
_cell.angle_beta   90.00
_cell.angle_gamma   90.00
#
_symmetry.space_group_name_H-M   'P 1'
#
loop_
_entity.id
_entity.type
_entity.pdbx_description
1 polymer ?
#
loop_
_entity_poly.entity_id
_entity_poly.type
_entity_poly.pdbx_seq_one_letter_code
_entity_poly.pdbx_strand_id
1 'polypeptide(L)'
;QGAENPPASNPCPTLQRKVKNLQGSVLILILDLLEDGFGEHPFYHCLIAEVPKEGQTGSSCIVGYAMYYFTYDPWIGKLLYLEDFYVMEPYRGLGIGSEILKTLSQIAIKTNCSCMHFLVVIWNKPSIEYYVRRGALDLSTEEGWHLFRFDKENLLRMASGE
;
A
#
# COMPACT_ATOMS: atom_id res chain seq x y z
N GLN A 1 33.42 20.07 9.03
CA GLN A 1 32.71 18.84 9.42
C GLN A 1 31.53 18.73 8.47
N GLY A 2 31.72 18.02 7.37
CA GLY A 2 30.70 17.82 6.34
C GLY A 2 29.86 16.61 6.71
N ALA A 3 28.54 16.77 6.68
CA ALA A 3 27.61 15.66 6.72
C ALA A 3 27.34 15.23 5.27
N GLU A 4 27.83 14.05 4.90
CA GLU A 4 27.45 13.38 3.65
C GLU A 4 25.98 12.93 3.75
N ASN A 5 25.16 13.39 2.80
CA ASN A 5 23.83 12.85 2.56
C ASN A 5 23.95 11.43 1.98
N PRO A 6 23.09 10.46 2.37
CA PRO A 6 23.09 9.14 1.76
C PRO A 6 22.64 9.25 0.28
N PRO A 7 23.16 8.39 -0.62
CA PRO A 7 22.82 8.46 -2.03
C PRO A 7 21.35 8.06 -2.25
N ALA A 8 20.65 8.83 -3.06
CA ALA A 8 19.34 8.46 -3.59
C ALA A 8 19.46 7.10 -4.28
N SER A 9 18.78 6.09 -3.74
CA SER A 9 18.77 4.74 -4.29
C SER A 9 18.05 4.75 -5.64
N ASN A 10 18.77 4.45 -6.72
CA ASN A 10 18.18 4.25 -8.04
C ASN A 10 17.03 3.23 -7.97
N PRO A 11 15.84 3.54 -8.49
CA PRO A 11 14.73 2.62 -8.42
C PRO A 11 14.90 1.42 -9.35
N CYS A 12 14.46 0.26 -8.85
CA CYS A 12 14.54 -1.02 -9.52
C CYS A 12 13.65 -1.05 -10.80
N PRO A 13 14.17 -1.50 -11.96
CA PRO A 13 13.44 -1.60 -13.24
C PRO A 13 12.19 -2.50 -13.25
N THR A 14 11.80 -3.10 -12.13
CA THR A 14 10.76 -4.15 -12.08
C THR A 14 9.39 -3.63 -11.65
N LEU A 15 9.32 -2.53 -10.88
CA LEU A 15 8.07 -1.76 -10.69
C LEU A 15 7.45 -1.39 -12.05
N GLN A 16 8.31 -1.18 -13.04
CA GLN A 16 7.95 -0.89 -14.42
C GLN A 16 7.14 -1.98 -15.12
N ARG A 17 7.31 -3.24 -14.72
CA ARG A 17 6.85 -4.38 -15.51
C ARG A 17 5.47 -4.90 -15.10
N LYS A 18 4.98 -4.58 -13.88
CA LYS A 18 3.78 -5.21 -13.32
C LYS A 18 2.50 -4.34 -13.30
N VAL A 19 2.62 -3.02 -13.49
CA VAL A 19 1.49 -2.11 -13.80
C VAL A 19 0.66 -2.63 -14.99
N LYS A 20 1.29 -3.38 -15.91
CA LYS A 20 0.63 -4.01 -17.07
C LYS A 20 -0.39 -5.12 -16.78
N ASN A 21 -0.38 -5.74 -15.59
CA ASN A 21 -1.22 -6.93 -15.32
C ASN A 21 -2.48 -6.67 -14.49
N LEU A 22 -2.68 -5.44 -14.01
CA LEU A 22 -3.96 -4.99 -13.46
C LEU A 22 -4.82 -4.50 -14.64
N GLN A 23 -5.40 -5.44 -15.39
CA GLN A 23 -6.29 -5.12 -16.50
C GLN A 23 -7.62 -4.56 -15.97
N GLY A 24 -7.64 -3.23 -15.85
CA GLY A 24 -8.78 -2.44 -15.43
C GLY A 24 -8.32 -1.09 -14.88
N SER A 25 -7.97 -0.16 -15.76
CA SER A 25 -7.76 1.27 -15.44
C SER A 25 -6.52 1.66 -14.63
N VAL A 26 -5.36 1.04 -14.86
CA VAL A 26 -4.09 1.57 -14.29
C VAL A 26 -3.40 2.48 -15.30
N LEU A 27 -3.59 3.79 -15.12
CA LEU A 27 -3.09 4.88 -15.96
C LEU A 27 -2.03 5.71 -15.21
N ILE A 28 -1.29 5.09 -14.28
CA ILE A 28 -0.19 5.73 -13.56
C ILE A 28 1.11 5.38 -14.29
N LEU A 29 1.84 6.41 -14.74
CA LEU A 29 3.15 6.21 -15.36
C LEU A 29 4.15 5.83 -14.26
N ILE A 30 5.13 5.01 -14.62
CA ILE A 30 6.22 4.61 -13.72
C ILE A 30 6.93 5.81 -13.10
N LEU A 31 7.05 6.90 -13.86
CA LEU A 31 7.67 8.14 -13.39
C LEU A 31 6.88 8.73 -12.23
N ASP A 32 5.54 8.78 -12.32
CA ASP A 32 4.65 9.25 -11.25
C ASP A 32 4.85 8.41 -9.98
N LEU A 33 4.94 7.07 -10.09
CA LEU A 33 5.24 6.22 -8.94
C LEU A 33 6.59 6.59 -8.29
N LEU A 34 7.61 6.90 -9.09
CA LEU A 34 8.93 7.23 -8.55
C LEU A 34 8.95 8.60 -7.88
N GLU A 35 8.33 9.59 -8.51
CA GLU A 35 8.23 10.95 -7.98
C GLU A 35 7.41 10.98 -6.70
N ASP A 36 6.21 10.39 -6.72
CA ASP A 36 5.27 10.41 -5.60
C ASP A 36 5.71 9.51 -4.44
N GLY A 37 6.48 8.44 -4.69
CA GLY A 37 6.87 7.46 -3.68
C GLY A 37 8.26 7.68 -3.08
N PHE A 38 9.15 8.39 -3.78
CA PHE A 38 10.58 8.47 -3.41
C PHE A 38 11.17 9.89 -3.48
N GLY A 39 10.33 10.91 -3.70
CA GLY A 39 10.73 12.32 -3.56
C GLY A 39 10.98 12.75 -2.11
N GLU A 40 11.26 14.03 -1.88
CA GLU A 40 11.50 14.59 -0.54
C GLU A 40 10.28 14.45 0.39
N HIS A 41 9.08 14.47 -0.19
CA HIS A 41 7.80 14.36 0.51
C HIS A 41 6.94 13.25 -0.12
N PRO A 42 7.21 11.98 0.20
CA PRO A 42 6.50 10.88 -0.42
C PRO A 42 5.02 10.86 -0.02
N PHE A 43 4.13 10.72 -0.99
CA PHE A 43 2.69 10.55 -0.81
C PHE A 43 2.32 9.15 -0.29
N TYR A 44 3.16 8.17 -0.61
CA TYR A 44 2.97 6.79 -0.16
C TYR A 44 4.30 6.12 0.12
N HIS A 45 4.23 5.00 0.84
CA HIS A 45 5.35 4.13 1.15
C HIS A 45 5.06 2.72 0.65
N CYS A 46 6.11 1.97 0.30
CA CYS A 46 5.98 0.59 -0.15
C CYS A 46 6.87 -0.36 0.65
N LEU A 47 6.29 -1.51 1.02
CA LEU A 47 7.01 -2.70 1.43
C LEU A 47 7.06 -3.68 0.27
N ILE A 48 8.20 -4.33 0.07
CA ILE A 48 8.36 -5.40 -0.93
C ILE A 48 8.77 -6.70 -0.22
N ALA A 49 8.22 -7.81 -0.70
CA ALA A 49 8.65 -9.13 -0.29
C ALA A 49 9.52 -9.73 -1.41
N GLU A 50 10.76 -10.06 -1.05
CA GLU A 50 11.73 -10.64 -1.96
C GLU A 50 12.07 -12.08 -1.56
N VAL A 51 12.23 -12.94 -2.55
CA VAL A 51 12.77 -14.30 -2.37
C VAL A 51 14.03 -14.47 -3.22
N PRO A 52 15.04 -15.21 -2.74
CA PRO A 52 16.20 -15.56 -3.55
C PRO A 52 15.78 -16.35 -4.80
N LYS A 53 16.46 -16.12 -5.93
CA LYS A 53 16.30 -16.97 -7.11
C LYS A 53 17.18 -18.21 -6.99
N GLU A 54 16.60 -19.39 -7.21
CA GLU A 54 17.37 -20.63 -7.25
C GLU A 54 18.43 -20.57 -8.36
N GLY A 55 19.67 -20.95 -8.01
CA GLY A 55 20.78 -21.05 -8.96
C GLY A 55 21.47 -19.73 -9.33
N GLN A 56 21.11 -18.60 -8.71
CA GLN A 56 21.77 -17.31 -8.94
C GLN A 56 22.16 -16.63 -7.62
N THR A 57 23.45 -16.67 -7.28
CA THR A 57 23.98 -15.96 -6.12
C THR A 57 23.85 -14.45 -6.33
N GLY A 58 23.10 -13.78 -5.47
CA GLY A 58 22.94 -12.32 -5.47
C GLY A 58 21.76 -11.78 -6.28
N SER A 59 20.85 -12.63 -6.78
CA SER A 59 19.60 -12.16 -7.41
C SER A 59 18.36 -12.58 -6.63
N SER A 60 17.44 -11.64 -6.43
CA SER A 60 16.14 -11.85 -5.78
C SER A 60 14.99 -11.60 -6.77
N CYS A 61 13.80 -12.09 -6.42
CA CYS A 61 12.56 -11.84 -7.13
C CYS A 61 11.55 -11.23 -6.17
N ILE A 62 10.89 -10.16 -6.58
CA ILE A 62 9.78 -9.56 -5.83
C ILE A 62 8.54 -10.45 -6.03
N VAL A 63 7.97 -10.92 -4.93
CA VAL A 63 6.83 -11.85 -4.91
C VAL A 63 5.61 -11.29 -4.18
N GLY A 64 5.72 -10.12 -3.58
CA GLY A 64 4.60 -9.42 -2.97
C GLY A 64 4.97 -7.98 -2.62
N TYR A 65 3.95 -7.17 -2.34
CA TYR A 65 4.11 -5.80 -1.89
C TYR A 65 2.95 -5.37 -0.99
N ALA A 66 3.17 -4.27 -0.27
CA ALA A 66 2.13 -3.46 0.33
C ALA A 66 2.41 -1.99 0.06
N MET A 67 1.38 -1.22 -0.28
CA MET A 67 1.42 0.23 -0.40
C MET A 67 0.61 0.83 0.75
N TYR A 68 1.18 1.80 1.45
CA TYR A 68 0.52 2.43 2.59
C TYR A 68 0.88 3.91 2.70
N TYR A 69 0.07 4.65 3.43
CA TYR A 69 0.32 6.05 3.81
C TYR A 69 -0.28 6.33 5.18
N PHE A 70 -0.08 7.54 5.69
CA PHE A 70 -0.65 7.96 6.97
C PHE A 70 -1.86 8.85 6.76
N THR A 71 -2.92 8.60 7.52
CA THR A 71 -4.11 9.44 7.56
C THR A 71 -4.35 9.93 8.99
N TYR A 72 -5.37 10.76 9.17
CA TYR A 72 -5.72 11.32 10.46
C TYR A 72 -7.22 11.22 10.69
N ASP A 73 -7.58 10.79 11.89
CA ASP A 73 -8.93 10.78 12.39
C ASP A 73 -9.06 11.80 13.53
N PRO A 74 -10.01 12.75 13.46
CA PRO A 74 -10.21 13.77 14.49
C PRO A 74 -10.45 13.24 15.92
N TRP A 75 -10.93 12.00 16.08
CA TRP A 75 -11.29 11.40 17.36
C TRP A 75 -10.15 10.54 17.92
N ILE A 76 -9.44 9.78 17.09
CA ILE A 76 -8.41 8.83 17.54
C ILE A 76 -6.98 9.17 17.08
N GLY A 77 -6.80 10.21 16.28
CA GLY A 77 -5.50 10.73 15.88
C GLY A 77 -4.90 10.06 14.64
N LYS A 78 -3.58 9.83 14.65
CA LYS A 78 -2.85 9.29 13.49
C LYS A 78 -3.27 7.85 13.20
N LEU A 79 -3.36 7.52 11.92
CA LEU A 79 -3.72 6.21 11.41
C LEU A 79 -2.74 5.77 10.32
N LEU A 80 -2.54 4.45 10.18
CA LEU A 80 -1.94 3.88 8.99
C LEU A 80 -3.05 3.46 8.03
N TYR A 81 -2.96 3.85 6.76
CA TYR A 81 -3.87 3.41 5.72
C TYR A 81 -3.15 2.46 4.77
N LEU A 82 -3.63 1.22 4.69
CA LEU A 82 -3.12 0.22 3.76
C LEU A 82 -3.93 0.29 2.47
N GLU A 83 -3.31 0.88 1.44
CA GLU A 83 -3.93 1.15 0.14
C GLU A 83 -4.02 -0.11 -0.71
N ASP A 84 -2.92 -0.84 -0.82
CA ASP A 84 -2.83 -2.03 -1.65
C ASP A 84 -1.96 -3.09 -1.00
N PHE A 85 -2.33 -4.34 -1.18
CA PHE A 85 -1.69 -5.50 -0.57
C PHE A 85 -1.81 -6.71 -1.48
N TYR A 86 -0.67 -7.24 -1.90
CA TYR A 86 -0.65 -8.37 -2.82
C TYR A 86 0.52 -9.31 -2.59
N VAL A 87 0.23 -10.60 -2.69
CA VAL A 87 1.23 -11.67 -2.77
C VAL A 87 0.92 -12.50 -4.02
N MET A 88 1.95 -12.75 -4.83
CA MET A 88 1.87 -13.59 -6.02
C MET A 88 1.35 -14.98 -5.66
N GLU A 89 0.42 -15.49 -6.46
CA GLU A 89 -0.32 -16.73 -6.18
C GLU A 89 0.57 -17.94 -5.81
N PRO A 90 1.68 -18.24 -6.51
CA PRO A 90 2.56 -19.37 -6.14
C PRO A 90 3.26 -19.22 -4.79
N TYR A 91 3.26 -18.02 -4.22
CA TYR A 91 3.93 -17.69 -2.96
C TYR A 91 2.93 -17.48 -1.81
N ARG A 92 1.64 -17.66 -2.05
CA ARG A 92 0.61 -17.62 -0.99
C ARG A 92 0.70 -18.86 -0.11
N GLY A 93 0.26 -18.73 1.15
CA GLY A 93 0.37 -19.79 2.15
C GLY A 93 1.75 -19.95 2.79
N LEU A 94 2.79 -19.30 2.25
CA LEU A 94 4.17 -19.34 2.78
C LEU A 94 4.44 -18.32 3.91
N GLY A 95 3.41 -17.70 4.48
CA GLY A 95 3.55 -16.72 5.55
C GLY A 95 3.96 -15.31 5.11
N ILE A 96 4.31 -15.07 3.84
CA ILE A 96 4.75 -13.75 3.32
C ILE A 96 3.77 -12.62 3.68
N GLY A 97 2.48 -12.81 3.40
CA GLY A 97 1.47 -11.80 3.72
C GLY A 97 1.37 -11.51 5.21
N SER A 98 1.62 -12.51 6.06
CA SER A 98 1.62 -12.35 7.51
C SER A 98 2.83 -11.53 7.99
N GLU A 99 3.99 -11.71 7.37
CA GLU A 99 5.20 -10.93 7.69
C GLU A 99 5.07 -9.48 7.22
N ILE A 100 4.45 -9.24 6.05
CA ILE A 100 4.13 -7.90 5.58
C ILE A 100 3.20 -7.20 6.58
N LEU A 101 2.09 -7.82 6.98
CA LEU A 101 1.16 -7.24 7.96
C LEU A 101 1.84 -6.97 9.31
N LYS A 102 2.69 -7.90 9.79
CA LYS A 102 3.47 -7.71 11.01
C LYS A 102 4.39 -6.49 10.90
N THR A 103 5.04 -6.30 9.76
CA THR A 103 5.90 -5.13 9.50
C THR A 103 5.08 -3.84 9.50
N LEU A 104 3.91 -3.82 8.85
CA LEU A 104 2.98 -2.68 8.89
C LEU A 104 2.51 -2.38 10.31
N SER A 105 2.20 -3.40 11.13
CA SER A 105 1.85 -3.21 12.55
C SER A 105 3.00 -2.58 13.34
N GLN A 106 4.25 -3.00 13.10
CA GLN A 106 5.43 -2.39 13.73
C GLN A 106 5.59 -0.92 13.32
N ILE A 107 5.36 -0.59 12.04
CA ILE A 107 5.38 0.79 11.55
C ILE A 107 4.29 1.62 12.24
N ALA A 108 3.06 1.11 12.30
CA ALA A 108 1.95 1.79 12.98
C ALA A 108 2.27 2.08 14.45
N ILE A 109 2.81 1.11 15.18
CA ILE A 109 3.23 1.29 16.58
C ILE A 109 4.34 2.34 16.69
N LYS A 110 5.40 2.24 15.89
CA LYS A 110 6.54 3.17 15.91
C LYS A 110 6.13 4.60 15.57
N THR A 111 5.13 4.78 14.73
CA THR A 111 4.61 6.08 14.30
C THR A 111 3.48 6.60 15.18
N ASN A 112 3.13 5.88 16.25
CA ASN A 112 2.04 6.21 17.18
C ASN A 112 0.70 6.36 16.45
N CYS A 113 0.40 5.43 15.55
CA CYS A 113 -0.91 5.29 14.95
C CYS A 113 -1.82 4.46 15.86
N SER A 114 -3.07 4.89 15.99
CA SER A 114 -4.06 4.24 16.86
C SER A 114 -4.66 2.98 16.24
N CYS A 115 -4.82 2.96 14.91
CA CYS A 115 -5.23 1.77 14.18
C CYS A 115 -4.76 1.80 12.71
N MET A 116 -5.13 0.75 11.97
CA MET A 116 -4.86 0.58 10.55
C MET A 116 -6.18 0.39 9.78
N HIS A 117 -6.44 1.24 8.78
CA HIS A 117 -7.61 1.14 7.91
C HIS A 117 -7.22 0.64 6.51
N PHE A 118 -8.15 -0.03 5.84
CA PHE A 118 -8.02 -0.50 4.47
C PHE A 118 -9.40 -0.85 3.92
N LEU A 119 -9.51 -0.96 2.60
CA LEU A 119 -10.72 -1.41 1.92
C LEU A 119 -10.58 -2.86 1.48
N VAL A 120 -11.68 -3.59 1.55
CA VAL A 120 -11.79 -4.93 0.98
C VAL A 120 -13.04 -4.95 0.12
N VAL A 121 -12.91 -5.37 -1.13
CA VAL A 121 -14.08 -5.55 -2.01
C VAL A 121 -14.96 -6.67 -1.44
N ILE A 122 -16.28 -6.43 -1.37
CA ILE A 122 -17.25 -7.27 -0.65
C ILE A 122 -17.26 -8.74 -1.09
N TRP A 123 -16.91 -9.02 -2.35
CA TRP A 123 -16.87 -10.38 -2.89
C TRP A 123 -15.57 -11.14 -2.58
N ASN A 124 -14.55 -10.48 -2.03
CA ASN A 124 -13.25 -11.09 -1.71
C ASN A 124 -13.28 -11.77 -0.33
N LYS A 125 -14.14 -12.80 -0.22
CA LYS A 125 -14.30 -13.60 1.01
C LYS A 125 -12.96 -14.12 1.59
N PRO A 126 -11.98 -14.60 0.80
CA PRO A 126 -10.70 -15.04 1.34
C PRO A 126 -9.94 -13.94 2.09
N SER A 127 -9.96 -12.70 1.57
CA SER A 127 -9.28 -11.58 2.22
C SER A 127 -10.05 -11.11 3.45
N ILE A 128 -11.38 -11.03 3.38
CA ILE A 128 -12.25 -10.70 4.52
C ILE A 128 -11.94 -11.64 5.70
N GLU A 129 -12.01 -12.96 5.47
CA GLU A 129 -11.71 -13.94 6.52
C GLU A 129 -10.26 -13.85 7.02
N TYR A 130 -9.31 -13.55 6.13
CA TYR A 130 -7.90 -13.39 6.48
C TYR A 130 -7.67 -12.24 7.46
N TYR A 131 -8.36 -11.11 7.27
CA TYR A 131 -8.27 -9.94 8.13
C TYR A 131 -9.10 -10.09 9.41
N VAL A 132 -10.32 -10.62 9.33
CA VAL A 132 -11.20 -10.84 10.51
C VAL A 132 -10.55 -11.82 11.50
N ARG A 133 -9.91 -12.90 11.03
CA ARG A 133 -9.14 -13.81 11.91
C ARG A 133 -7.97 -13.13 12.64
N ARG A 134 -7.58 -11.92 12.22
CA ARG A 134 -6.55 -11.08 12.85
C ARG A 134 -7.12 -9.90 13.65
N GLY A 135 -8.44 -9.88 13.88
CA GLY A 135 -9.11 -8.87 14.69
C GLY A 135 -9.58 -7.64 13.91
N ALA A 136 -9.59 -7.67 12.58
CA ALA A 136 -10.18 -6.58 11.79
C ALA A 136 -11.72 -6.56 11.97
N LEU A 137 -12.29 -5.36 12.04
CA LEU A 137 -13.73 -5.12 12.08
C LEU A 137 -14.18 -4.50 10.75
N ASP A 138 -15.35 -4.86 10.25
CA ASP A 138 -15.94 -4.25 9.06
C ASP A 138 -16.71 -2.99 9.44
N LEU A 139 -16.05 -1.83 9.34
CA LEU A 139 -16.64 -0.53 9.69
C LEU A 139 -17.83 -0.15 8.80
N SER A 140 -17.94 -0.72 7.58
CA SER A 140 -19.10 -0.46 6.71
C SER A 140 -20.37 -1.07 7.30
N THR A 141 -20.23 -2.24 7.94
CA THR A 141 -21.34 -2.95 8.58
C THR A 141 -21.56 -2.49 10.02
N GLU A 142 -20.51 -2.28 10.80
CA GLU A 142 -20.59 -1.93 12.22
C GLU A 142 -20.99 -0.46 12.45
N GLU A 143 -20.51 0.46 11.62
CA GLU A 143 -20.68 1.91 11.80
C GLU A 143 -21.47 2.56 10.65
N GLY A 144 -21.75 1.84 9.57
CA GLY A 144 -22.52 2.35 8.44
C GLY A 144 -21.75 3.32 7.54
N TRP A 145 -20.42 3.23 7.51
CA TRP A 145 -19.60 4.09 6.64
C TRP A 145 -19.74 3.74 5.16
N HIS A 146 -19.81 4.78 4.35
CA HIS A 146 -19.81 4.68 2.90
C HIS A 146 -18.69 5.53 2.32
N LEU A 147 -17.89 4.96 1.42
CA LEU A 147 -16.89 5.70 0.67
C LEU A 147 -17.53 6.40 -0.53
N PHE A 148 -17.52 7.72 -0.53
CA PHE A 148 -17.94 8.56 -1.66
C PHE A 148 -16.72 9.13 -2.39
N ARG A 149 -16.85 9.34 -3.70
CA ARG A 149 -15.81 9.91 -4.54
C ARG A 149 -16.40 10.93 -5.52
N PHE A 150 -15.80 12.12 -5.55
CA PHE A 150 -15.87 12.99 -6.72
C PHE A 150 -14.73 12.66 -7.66
N ASP A 151 -15.03 12.45 -8.94
CA ASP A 151 -13.97 12.33 -9.94
C ASP A 151 -13.39 13.71 -10.30
N LYS A 152 -12.33 13.69 -11.12
CA LYS A 152 -11.62 14.91 -11.52
C LYS A 152 -12.54 15.93 -12.20
N GLU A 153 -13.50 15.49 -12.99
CA GLU A 153 -14.42 16.39 -13.71
C GLU A 153 -15.35 17.10 -12.73
N ASN A 154 -15.96 16.37 -11.79
CA ASN A 154 -16.82 16.96 -10.78
C ASN A 154 -16.06 17.90 -9.83
N LEU A 155 -14.81 17.55 -9.47
CA LEU A 155 -13.95 18.45 -8.69
C LEU A 155 -13.65 19.76 -9.44
N LEU A 156 -13.39 19.69 -10.75
CA LEU A 156 -13.16 20.88 -11.58
C LEU A 156 -14.40 21.79 -11.65
N ARG A 157 -15.59 21.21 -11.83
CA ARG A 157 -16.86 21.97 -11.86
C ARG A 157 -17.12 22.73 -10.57
N MET A 158 -16.94 22.06 -9.42
CA MET A 158 -17.07 22.71 -8.12
C MET A 158 -16.05 23.83 -7.92
N ALA A 159 -14.81 23.64 -8.40
CA ALA A 159 -13.77 24.66 -8.32
C ALA A 159 -14.07 25.88 -9.21
N SER A 160 -14.79 25.72 -10.32
CA SER A 160 -15.23 26.83 -11.18
C SER A 160 -16.52 27.52 -10.70
N GLY A 161 -17.21 26.98 -9.68
CA GLY A 161 -18.45 27.56 -9.15
C GLY A 161 -19.70 27.25 -9.98
N GLU A 162 -19.66 26.18 -10.78
CA GLU A 162 -20.80 25.63 -11.52
C GLU A 162 -21.47 24.48 -10.75
#